data_AF-A0A6A0GYF4-F1
#
_entry.id   AF-A0A6A0GYF4-F1
#
_cell.length_a   1.000
_cell.length_b   1.000
_cell.length_c   1.000
_cell.angle_alpha   90.00
_cell.angle_beta   90.00
_cell.angle_gamma   90.00
#
_symmetry.space_group_name_H-M   'P 1'
#
loop_
_entity.id
_entity.type
_entity.pdbx_description
1 polymer ?
#
loop_
_entity_poly.entity_id
_entity_poly.type
_entity_poly.pdbx_seq_one_letter_code
_entity_poly.pdbx_strand_id
1 'polypeptide(L)'
;MRHLRLFERNAELLSLFVKFRELKTPDEQAESLELAEHATVVMSSIDEGIRAMDNVDFFFDLLHQIGGSHVKIPGFKKEYFWVSIRGGDLIVVC
;
A
#
# COMPACT_ATOMS: atom_id res chain seq x y z
N MET A 1 -0.88 -10.38 -10.35
CA MET A 1 -1.17 -9.32 -9.37
C MET A 1 0.10 -8.98 -8.61
N ARG A 2 0.53 -7.71 -8.55
CA ARG A 2 1.83 -7.34 -7.94
C ARG A 2 1.83 -7.44 -6.40
N HIS A 3 0.68 -7.28 -5.75
CA HIS A 3 0.54 -7.29 -4.29
C HIS A 3 0.74 -8.66 -3.62
N LEU A 4 0.46 -9.78 -4.29
CA LEU A 4 0.68 -11.13 -3.72
C LEU A 4 2.16 -11.35 -3.36
N ARG A 5 3.06 -10.87 -4.22
CA ARG A 5 4.52 -10.97 -4.01
C ARG A 5 5.04 -10.12 -2.85
N LEU A 6 4.26 -9.15 -2.37
CA LEU A 6 4.64 -8.34 -1.21
C LEU A 6 4.64 -9.20 0.05
N PHE A 7 3.51 -9.84 0.32
CA PHE A 7 3.31 -10.60 1.55
C PHE A 7 4.07 -11.93 1.54
N GLU A 8 4.34 -12.51 0.37
CA GLU A 8 5.27 -13.65 0.24
C GLU A 8 6.67 -13.33 0.78
N ARG A 9 7.12 -12.08 0.64
CA ARG A 9 8.48 -11.65 1.03
C ARG A 9 8.52 -10.89 2.35
N ASN A 10 7.39 -10.36 2.81
CA ASN A 10 7.27 -9.49 3.96
C ASN A 10 5.98 -9.83 4.72
N ALA A 11 5.85 -11.09 5.16
CA ALA A 11 4.65 -11.61 5.80
C ALA A 11 4.28 -10.83 7.07
N GLU A 12 5.24 -10.20 7.73
CA GLU A 12 5.04 -9.33 8.89
C GLU A 12 4.16 -8.10 8.56
N LEU A 13 4.15 -7.64 7.31
CA LEU A 13 3.33 -6.49 6.91
C LEU A 13 1.83 -6.79 7.00
N LEU A 14 1.41 -8.05 6.85
CA LEU A 14 0.01 -8.46 7.02
C LEU A 14 -0.54 -8.07 8.39
N SER A 15 0.32 -8.03 9.42
CA SER A 15 -0.09 -7.67 10.78
C SER A 15 -0.62 -6.23 10.92
N LEU A 16 -0.29 -5.35 9.97
CA LEU A 16 -0.78 -3.97 9.91
C LEU A 16 -2.22 -3.87 9.40
N PHE A 17 -2.74 -4.93 8.76
CA PHE A 17 -4.03 -4.90 8.07
C PHE A 17 -5.10 -5.67 8.83
N VAL A 18 -5.87 -4.96 9.66
CA VAL A 18 -6.92 -5.57 10.51
C VAL A 18 -7.89 -6.46 9.72
N LYS A 19 -8.25 -6.07 8.49
CA LYS A 19 -9.25 -6.76 7.67
C LYS A 19 -8.77 -8.08 7.05
N PHE A 20 -7.48 -8.23 6.79
CA PHE A 20 -6.95 -9.38 6.05
C PHE A 20 -5.63 -9.94 6.58
N ARG A 21 -5.27 -9.60 7.82
CA ARG A 21 -4.10 -10.17 8.53
C ARG A 21 -4.11 -11.71 8.63
N GLU A 22 -5.27 -12.34 8.47
CA GLU A 22 -5.42 -13.79 8.52
C GLU A 22 -5.21 -14.47 7.15
N LEU A 23 -5.10 -13.71 6.05
CA LEU A 23 -4.82 -14.24 4.71
C LEU A 23 -3.33 -14.60 4.58
N LYS A 24 -2.96 -15.76 5.14
CA LYS A 24 -1.55 -16.16 5.28
C LYS A 24 -1.03 -16.91 4.06
N THR A 25 -1.90 -17.41 3.21
CA THR A 25 -1.53 -18.16 2.01
C THR A 25 -1.72 -17.34 0.73
N PRO A 26 -0.93 -17.60 -0.33
CA PRO A 26 -1.11 -16.95 -1.63
C PRO A 26 -2.51 -17.13 -2.22
N ASP A 27 -3.10 -18.31 -2.04
CA ASP A 27 -4.45 -18.62 -2.56
C ASP A 27 -5.52 -17.79 -1.85
N GLU A 28 -5.46 -17.67 -0.51
CA GLU A 28 -6.36 -16.81 0.27
C GLU A 28 -6.21 -15.33 -0.10
N GLN A 29 -4.99 -14.88 -0.37
CA GLN A 29 -4.75 -13.51 -0.82
C GLN A 29 -5.24 -13.27 -2.25
N ALA A 30 -5.11 -14.24 -3.15
CA ALA A 30 -5.54 -14.13 -4.54
C ALA A 30 -7.06 -14.04 -4.70
N GLU A 31 -7.80 -14.74 -3.83
CA GLU A 31 -9.26 -14.77 -3.84
C GLU A 31 -9.90 -13.67 -2.97
N SER A 32 -9.11 -12.88 -2.24
CA SER A 32 -9.64 -11.83 -1.36
C SER A 32 -10.06 -10.58 -2.13
N LEU A 33 -11.36 -10.31 -2.08
CA LEU A 33 -11.95 -9.08 -2.61
C LEU A 33 -11.42 -7.85 -1.86
N GLU A 34 -11.32 -7.90 -0.53
CA GLU A 34 -10.82 -6.77 0.26
C GLU A 34 -9.39 -6.40 -0.09
N LEU A 35 -8.52 -7.40 -0.31
CA LEU A 35 -7.14 -7.14 -0.71
C LEU A 35 -7.07 -6.56 -2.13
N ALA A 36 -7.91 -7.04 -3.05
CA ALA A 36 -8.01 -6.50 -4.40
C ALA A 36 -8.53 -5.05 -4.42
N GLU A 37 -9.53 -4.73 -3.61
CA GLU A 37 -10.05 -3.37 -3.42
C GLU A 37 -8.98 -2.45 -2.85
N HIS A 38 -8.27 -2.89 -1.80
CA HIS A 38 -7.18 -2.13 -1.22
C HIS A 38 -6.07 -1.84 -2.25
N ALA A 39 -5.65 -2.85 -3.01
CA ALA A 39 -4.67 -2.66 -4.09
C ALA A 39 -5.15 -1.66 -5.16
N THR A 40 -6.46 -1.63 -5.46
CA THR A 40 -7.05 -0.69 -6.41
C THR A 40 -6.98 0.75 -5.90
N VAL A 41 -7.24 0.98 -4.61
CA VAL A 41 -7.12 2.31 -3.97
C VAL A 41 -5.68 2.82 -4.03
N VAL A 42 -4.72 1.95 -3.72
CA VAL A 42 -3.29 2.28 -3.77
C VAL A 42 -2.86 2.68 -5.19
N MET A 43 -3.20 1.86 -6.19
CA MET A 43 -2.86 2.16 -7.59
C MET A 43 -3.52 3.46 -8.07
N SER A 44 -4.77 3.71 -7.68
CA SER A 44 -5.48 4.95 -8.03
C SER A 44 -4.85 6.18 -7.41
N SER A 45 -4.38 6.08 -6.15
CA SER A 45 -3.68 7.17 -5.46
C SER A 45 -2.31 7.48 -6.10
N ILE A 46 -1.62 6.45 -6.60
CA ILE A 46 -0.38 6.61 -7.37
C ILE A 46 -0.66 7.32 -8.71
N ASP A 47 -1.67 6.87 -9.44
CA ASP A 47 -2.08 7.49 -10.72
C ASP A 47 -2.48 8.96 -10.53
N GLU A 48 -3.20 9.26 -9.45
CA GLU A 48 -3.55 10.63 -9.07
C GLU A 48 -2.30 11.46 -8.75
N GLY A 49 -1.34 10.92 -7.99
CA GLY A 49 -0.06 11.57 -7.73
C GLY A 49 0.74 11.85 -8.99
N ILE A 50 0.75 10.94 -9.97
CA ILE A 50 1.41 11.13 -11.26
C ILE A 50 0.74 12.26 -12.06
N ARG A 51 -0.60 12.29 -12.10
CA ARG A 51 -1.37 13.34 -12.79
C ARG A 51 -1.25 14.70 -12.10
N ALA A 52 -1.04 14.69 -10.78
CA ALA A 52 -0.86 15.87 -9.95
C ALA A 52 0.51 16.53 -10.13
N MET A 53 1.48 15.89 -10.81
CA MET A 53 2.85 16.42 -10.89
C MET A 53 2.94 17.82 -11.50
N ASP A 54 2.02 18.18 -12.40
CA ASP A 54 1.95 19.52 -13.00
C ASP A 54 1.36 20.58 -12.04
N ASN A 55 0.73 20.15 -10.94
CA ASN A 55 0.22 20.99 -9.86
C ASN A 55 0.87 20.56 -8.54
N VAL A 56 2.06 21.12 -8.30
CA VAL A 56 2.93 20.78 -7.16
C VAL A 56 2.24 20.95 -5.80
N ASP A 57 1.38 21.97 -5.64
CA ASP A 57 0.64 22.18 -4.39
C ASP A 57 -0.33 21.02 -4.12
N PHE A 58 -1.12 20.65 -5.14
CA PHE A 58 -2.03 19.51 -5.04
C PHE A 58 -1.29 18.18 -4.79
N PHE A 59 -0.12 18.02 -5.42
CA PHE A 59 0.74 16.86 -5.18
C PHE A 59 1.21 16.77 -3.71
N PHE A 60 1.64 17.88 -3.11
CA PHE A 60 2.04 17.89 -1.70
C PHE A 60 0.87 17.67 -0.75
N ASP A 61 -0.31 18.21 -1.05
CA ASP A 61 -1.51 17.95 -0.26
C ASP A 61 -1.89 16.47 -0.27
N LEU A 62 -1.84 15.82 -1.45
CA LEU A 62 -2.06 14.39 -1.59
C LEU A 62 -1.04 13.58 -0.77
N LEU A 63 0.25 13.93 -0.84
CA LEU A 63 1.30 13.28 -0.06
C LEU A 63 1.10 13.46 1.45
N HIS A 64 0.74 14.64 1.91
CA HIS A 64 0.45 14.89 3.33
C HIS A 64 -0.77 14.12 3.82
N GLN A 65 -1.82 14.03 3.01
CA GLN A 65 -3.01 13.25 3.33
C GLN A 65 -2.67 11.76 3.48
N ILE A 66 -1.96 11.20 2.50
CA ILE A 66 -1.54 9.80 2.48
C ILE A 66 -0.58 9.53 3.64
N GLY A 67 0.49 10.31 3.78
CA GLY A 67 1.45 10.15 4.88
C GLY A 67 0.78 10.27 6.24
N GLY A 68 -0.15 11.22 6.39
CA GLY A 68 -0.94 11.46 7.59
C GLY A 68 -1.89 10.31 7.96
N SER A 69 -2.36 9.51 7.00
CA SER A 69 -3.14 8.30 7.30
C SER A 69 -2.25 7.16 7.82
N HIS A 70 -1.05 6.99 7.26
CA HIS A 70 -0.16 5.88 7.58
C HIS A 70 0.47 5.99 8.96
N VAL A 71 0.86 7.20 9.37
CA VAL A 71 1.45 7.44 10.70
C VAL A 71 0.48 7.13 11.84
N LYS A 72 -0.82 7.01 11.55
CA LYS A 72 -1.85 6.65 12.54
C LYS A 72 -2.00 5.13 12.73
N ILE A 73 -1.41 4.32 11.86
CA ILE A 73 -1.51 2.85 11.91
C ILE A 73 -0.58 2.33 13.03
N PRO A 74 -1.12 1.61 14.04
CA PRO A 74 -0.29 1.01 15.08
C PRO A 74 0.76 0.05 14.51
N GLY A 75 2.02 0.20 14.93
CA GLY A 75 3.12 -0.63 14.44
C GLY A 75 3.69 -0.21 13.08
N PHE A 76 3.17 0.86 12.48
CA PHE A 76 3.71 1.43 11.26
C PHE A 76 5.17 1.88 11.44
N LYS A 77 5.97 1.66 10.40
CA LYS A 77 7.35 2.08 10.29
C LYS A 77 7.56 2.73 8.93
N LYS A 78 8.23 3.90 8.89
CA LYS A 78 8.48 4.65 7.64
C LYS A 78 9.24 3.82 6.61
N GLU A 79 10.01 2.84 7.06
CA GLU A 79 10.76 1.90 6.24
C GLU A 79 9.86 1.05 5.35
N TYR A 80 8.59 0.86 5.74
CA TYR A 80 7.61 0.08 4.96
C TYR A 80 7.22 0.73 3.64
N PHE A 81 7.30 2.06 3.52
CA PHE A 81 7.14 2.74 2.22
C PHE A 81 8.17 2.29 1.19
N TRP A 82 9.35 1.87 1.64
CA TRP A 82 10.49 1.51 0.80
C TRP A 82 10.63 0.01 0.56
N VAL A 83 9.70 -0.81 1.09
CA VAL A 83 9.73 -2.26 0.88
C VAL A 83 9.49 -2.54 -0.60
N SER A 84 10.56 -2.94 -1.30
CA SER A 84 10.55 -3.11 -2.75
C SER A 84 10.30 -4.56 -3.16
N ILE A 85 9.33 -4.75 -4.05
CA ILE A 85 9.35 -5.86 -5.01
C ILE A 85 10.20 -5.34 -6.17
N ARG A 86 11.37 -5.94 -6.44
CA ARG A 86 12.38 -5.43 -7.41
C ARG A 86 11.70 -4.80 -8.64
N GLY A 87 11.93 -3.50 -8.88
CA GLY A 87 11.39 -2.80 -10.06
C GLY A 87 10.75 -1.43 -9.81
N GLY A 88 10.74 -0.93 -8.57
CA GLY A 88 10.24 0.42 -8.26
C GLY A 88 8.72 0.47 -8.19
N ASP A 89 8.15 0.05 -7.06
CA ASP A 89 6.76 0.32 -6.70
C ASP A 89 6.77 0.68 -5.21
N LEU A 90 6.26 1.88 -4.89
CA LEU A 90 6.07 2.36 -3.52
C LEU A 90 4.79 1.71 -2.99
N ILE A 91 4.89 0.97 -1.88
CA ILE A 91 3.70 0.44 -1.22
C ILE A 91 3.19 1.50 -0.29
N VAL A 92 2.06 2.09 -0.69
CA VAL A 92 1.26 2.95 0.15
C VAL A 92 0.32 2.03 0.93
N VAL A 93 0.69 1.66 2.15
CA VAL A 93 -0.14 0.92 3.12
C VAL A 93 -1.30 1.81 3.61
N CYS A 94 -2.33 2.01 2.80
CA CYS A 94 -3.58 2.70 3.18
C CYS A 94 -4.56 1.85 4.00
#